data_AF-A0AAV2NM32-F1
#
_entry.id   AF-A0AAV2NM32-F1
#
_cell.length_a   1.000
_cell.length_b   1.000
_cell.length_c   1.000
_cell.angle_alpha   90.00
_cell.angle_beta   90.00
_cell.angle_gamma   90.00
#
_symmetry.space_group_name_H-M   'P 1'
#
loop_
_entity.id
_entity.type
_entity.pdbx_description
1 polymer ?
#
loop_
_entity_poly.entity_id
_entity_poly.type
_entity_poly.pdbx_seq_one_letter_code
_entity_poly.pdbx_strand_id
1 'polypeptide(L)'
;MEYNEIIIDENTMQIEEQQTVEDEHEDEHVSYNEVQNNKNDVPTNSSEPTNAVDENLDVSDVDSDQACPICMEQWTSSGEHRLCCLRCGHLFGHSCILRWLQHSCNSTNRRCPQCNKKASVKHIRMLYAKKLTALDTAEYDKLKKELLSVSAEKNRIQMELSQYDIRLKVFDQQMASMKKRISELESQQLEIDIHVNQNTSSPSTRKFHLERSIEICKEGGCRVLDFNPWHNILAISQKSTNMLFNGYGIRKIDCEYFHLRQFIFLHTHAIRDVTFHSTQQMLLLSVGFDKCAKLMDIQNNMTVHTFQTEHPLWSCCWSGDNPHTFLTGAQNGSITQFDIRQTSGAVSVLDGHGDRSPVVSMATVPPNPDSGISRGGFIACRFHTCYAYEIKDNIYLPKQVFLEGPFVSVRYDERNHHYLISSRPNARQPHARHVVCTIEKNLSNEEVIMCNAVHTFQAGSSQHLLSRPCYLYAENDTLVAAHIESSSNISLWGTASGRQLHSLPVSDAVMDLCSFEVNNYLFLATLSAKRLRLYNYGQLT
;
A
#
# COMPACT_ATOMS: atom_id res chain seq x y z
N MET A 1 28.28 18.05 48.01
CA MET A 1 29.23 16.92 47.95
C MET A 1 28.70 15.86 48.86
N GLU A 2 28.02 14.88 48.29
CA GLU A 2 27.72 13.59 48.91
C GLU A 2 27.45 12.65 47.74
N TYR A 3 28.33 11.66 47.61
CA TYR A 3 28.36 10.66 46.56
C TYR A 3 27.33 9.57 46.88
N ASN A 4 26.51 9.16 45.90
CA ASN A 4 25.86 7.87 45.91
C ASN A 4 25.96 7.25 44.51
N GLU A 5 26.71 6.15 44.44
CA GLU A 5 26.98 5.33 43.28
C GLU A 5 25.72 4.53 42.88
N ILE A 6 25.43 4.51 41.58
CA ILE A 6 24.42 3.64 40.97
C ILE A 6 25.16 2.39 40.47
N ILE A 7 24.84 1.24 41.06
CA ILE A 7 25.32 -0.07 40.65
C ILE A 7 24.56 -0.50 39.39
N ILE A 8 25.30 -0.78 38.32
CA ILE A 8 24.81 -1.38 37.08
C ILE A 8 25.05 -2.88 37.19
N ASP A 9 24.00 -3.69 37.03
CA ASP A 9 24.08 -5.16 37.04
C ASP A 9 23.97 -5.67 35.59
N GLU A 10 25.09 -6.20 35.08
CA GLU A 10 25.22 -6.92 33.80
C GLU A 10 25.15 -8.43 34.08
N ASN A 11 24.19 -9.15 33.47
CA ASN A 11 24.20 -10.61 33.38
C ASN A 11 23.70 -11.02 31.99
N THR A 12 24.56 -11.22 31.00
CA THR A 12 25.40 -12.41 30.68
C THR A 12 24.59 -13.59 30.13
N MET A 13 24.62 -13.72 28.79
CA MET A 13 24.27 -14.91 28.02
C MET A 13 25.20 -16.08 28.37
N GLN A 14 24.64 -17.25 28.65
CA GLN A 14 25.36 -18.52 28.59
C GLN A 14 24.66 -19.45 27.60
N ILE A 15 25.44 -19.93 26.64
CA ILE A 15 25.10 -20.94 25.64
C ILE A 15 25.62 -22.26 26.22
N GLU A 16 24.73 -23.25 26.40
CA GLU A 16 25.12 -24.62 26.71
C GLU A 16 25.03 -25.49 25.46
N GLU A 17 26.19 -25.95 25.00
CA GLU A 17 26.36 -27.09 24.11
C GLU A 17 26.07 -28.39 24.87
N GLN A 18 25.27 -29.30 24.33
CA GLN A 18 25.31 -30.71 24.72
C GLN A 18 25.26 -31.66 23.52
N GLN A 19 26.02 -32.73 23.71
CA GLN A 19 26.59 -33.67 22.76
C GLN A 19 25.59 -34.66 22.15
N THR A 20 26.00 -35.11 20.97
CA THR A 20 25.60 -36.30 20.22
C THR A 20 25.65 -37.59 21.05
N VAL A 21 24.58 -38.38 20.99
CA VAL A 21 24.60 -39.82 21.25
C VAL A 21 23.89 -40.51 20.08
N GLU A 22 24.65 -41.36 19.39
CA GLU A 22 24.17 -42.33 18.42
C GLU A 22 23.44 -43.45 19.16
N ASP A 23 22.29 -43.90 18.65
CA ASP A 23 21.83 -45.28 18.83
C ASP A 23 20.96 -45.69 17.64
N GLU A 24 21.42 -46.74 16.97
CA GLU A 24 20.74 -47.45 15.90
C GLU A 24 19.60 -48.31 16.47
N HIS A 25 18.42 -48.33 15.83
CA HIS A 25 17.71 -49.58 15.56
C HIS A 25 16.60 -49.39 14.52
N GLU A 26 16.65 -50.28 13.52
CA GLU A 26 15.63 -50.60 12.53
C GLU A 26 14.33 -51.09 13.20
N ASP A 27 13.16 -50.70 12.68
CA ASP A 27 12.22 -51.68 12.10
C ASP A 27 10.94 -51.04 11.54
N GLU A 28 10.48 -51.66 10.47
CA GLU A 28 9.31 -51.36 9.64
C GLU A 28 7.98 -51.47 10.41
N HIS A 29 7.02 -50.59 10.11
CA HIS A 29 5.63 -50.99 9.81
C HIS A 29 4.80 -49.79 9.31
N VAL A 30 4.53 -49.77 8.00
CA VAL A 30 3.56 -48.86 7.38
C VAL A 30 2.20 -49.57 7.36
N SER A 31 1.22 -49.01 8.06
CA SER A 31 -0.19 -49.36 7.93
C SER A 31 -0.94 -48.19 7.29
N TYR A 32 -1.58 -48.47 6.15
CA TYR A 32 -2.51 -47.59 5.46
C TYR A 32 -3.71 -47.21 6.33
N ASN A 33 -4.18 -45.97 6.23
CA ASN A 33 -5.58 -45.64 6.52
C ASN A 33 -6.15 -44.76 5.41
N GLU A 34 -7.30 -45.23 4.93
CA GLU A 34 -8.15 -44.69 3.88
C GLU A 34 -8.75 -43.33 4.29
N VAL A 35 -8.85 -42.39 3.34
CA VAL A 35 -9.71 -41.21 3.50
C VAL A 35 -10.84 -41.31 2.48
N GLN A 36 -12.05 -41.39 3.05
CA GLN A 36 -13.31 -41.46 2.36
C GLN A 36 -13.64 -40.16 1.61
N ASN A 37 -14.15 -40.38 0.41
CA ASN A 37 -14.73 -39.42 -0.51
C ASN A 37 -16.04 -38.84 0.05
N ASN A 38 -16.31 -37.56 -0.17
CA ASN A 38 -17.67 -37.02 -0.14
C ASN A 38 -17.92 -36.15 -1.37
N LYS A 39 -18.88 -36.61 -2.19
CA LYS A 39 -19.43 -35.94 -3.36
C LYS A 39 -20.49 -34.92 -2.94
N ASN A 40 -20.67 -33.87 -3.75
CA ASN A 40 -21.99 -33.36 -4.11
C ASN A 40 -21.93 -32.75 -5.52
N ASP A 41 -22.89 -33.19 -6.34
CA ASP A 41 -23.08 -32.96 -7.78
C ASP A 41 -23.74 -31.61 -8.12
N VAL A 42 -23.64 -31.20 -9.40
CA VAL A 42 -24.73 -30.82 -10.36
C VAL A 42 -24.13 -30.04 -11.57
N PRO A 43 -24.67 -30.18 -12.82
CA PRO A 43 -23.90 -30.77 -13.95
C PRO A 43 -24.04 -30.05 -15.32
N THR A 44 -23.69 -30.80 -16.39
CA THR A 44 -24.03 -30.68 -17.85
C THR A 44 -23.25 -29.68 -18.71
N ASN A 45 -22.88 -29.91 -19.99
CA ASN A 45 -23.03 -31.04 -20.93
C ASN A 45 -22.14 -30.80 -22.19
N SER A 46 -21.76 -31.91 -22.85
CA SER A 46 -21.38 -32.12 -24.29
C SER A 46 -19.93 -32.63 -24.47
N SER A 47 -19.60 -33.63 -25.29
CA SER A 47 -20.34 -34.58 -26.15
C SER A 47 -19.34 -35.69 -26.56
N GLU A 48 -19.82 -36.94 -26.63
CA GLU A 48 -19.18 -38.22 -27.02
C GLU A 48 -18.55 -38.23 -28.45
N PRO A 49 -17.90 -39.31 -28.98
CA PRO A 49 -17.75 -40.68 -28.46
C PRO A 49 -16.35 -41.35 -28.60
N THR A 50 -16.28 -42.48 -27.89
CA THR A 50 -15.42 -43.66 -28.01
C THR A 50 -15.18 -44.19 -29.43
N ASN A 51 -13.99 -44.72 -29.70
CA ASN A 51 -13.80 -45.96 -30.46
C ASN A 51 -12.51 -46.67 -30.05
N ALA A 52 -12.67 -47.94 -29.67
CA ALA A 52 -11.61 -48.92 -29.45
C ALA A 52 -11.11 -49.46 -30.78
N VAL A 53 -9.79 -49.61 -30.98
CA VAL A 53 -9.14 -50.51 -31.94
C VAL A 53 -7.70 -50.75 -31.45
N ASP A 54 -7.49 -51.92 -30.85
CA ASP A 54 -6.59 -53.02 -31.27
C ASP A 54 -5.12 -52.92 -30.88
N GLU A 55 -4.73 -53.96 -30.14
CA GLU A 55 -3.38 -54.51 -30.13
C GLU A 55 -2.90 -54.73 -31.58
N ASN A 56 -1.98 -53.88 -32.02
CA ASN A 56 -1.01 -54.26 -33.04
C ASN A 56 0.37 -53.90 -32.51
N LEU A 57 1.08 -54.94 -32.05
CA LEU A 57 2.52 -54.96 -31.91
C LEU A 57 3.12 -54.71 -33.30
N ASP A 58 3.39 -53.44 -33.62
CA ASP A 58 4.17 -53.08 -34.80
C ASP A 58 5.64 -53.39 -34.52
N VAL A 59 6.01 -54.63 -34.82
CA VAL A 59 7.38 -55.10 -34.91
C VAL A 59 7.96 -54.56 -36.22
N SER A 60 8.37 -53.29 -36.23
CA SER A 60 9.14 -52.74 -37.34
C SER A 60 9.96 -51.50 -36.96
N ASP A 61 10.83 -51.63 -35.97
CA ASP A 61 12.07 -50.86 -35.99
C ASP A 61 13.24 -51.84 -36.02
N VAL A 62 13.73 -52.07 -37.24
CA VAL A 62 14.81 -53.01 -37.52
C VAL A 62 16.06 -52.42 -36.89
N ASP A 63 16.54 -53.05 -35.81
CA ASP A 63 17.71 -52.68 -34.99
C ASP A 63 18.94 -52.43 -35.87
N SER A 64 19.06 -51.22 -36.43
CA SER A 64 20.11 -50.83 -37.39
C SER A 64 21.49 -50.85 -36.74
N ASP A 65 21.50 -50.84 -35.40
CA ASP A 65 22.66 -50.74 -34.54
C ASP A 65 23.36 -52.10 -34.32
N GLN A 66 22.77 -53.19 -34.82
CA GLN A 66 23.35 -54.55 -34.80
C GLN A 66 23.85 -55.04 -36.17
N ALA A 67 23.96 -54.14 -37.15
CA ALA A 67 24.40 -54.46 -38.50
C ALA A 67 25.81 -53.95 -38.82
N CYS A 68 26.50 -54.67 -39.71
CA CYS A 68 27.80 -54.28 -40.22
C CYS A 68 27.66 -53.06 -41.14
N PRO A 69 28.35 -51.93 -40.87
CA PRO A 69 28.21 -50.71 -41.68
C PRO A 69 28.79 -50.83 -43.10
N ILE A 70 29.44 -51.95 -43.44
CA ILE A 70 30.01 -52.20 -44.78
C ILE A 70 29.01 -52.90 -45.71
N CYS A 71 28.25 -53.88 -45.20
CA CYS A 71 27.30 -54.67 -46.00
C CYS A 71 25.85 -54.51 -45.55
N MET A 72 25.62 -53.83 -44.42
CA MET A 72 24.32 -53.65 -43.77
C MET A 72 23.64 -54.96 -43.32
N GLU A 73 24.40 -56.05 -43.21
CA GLU A 73 23.92 -57.34 -42.69
C GLU A 73 24.20 -57.47 -41.18
N GLN A 74 23.36 -58.23 -40.47
CA GLN A 74 23.52 -58.48 -39.03
C GLN A 74 24.82 -59.23 -38.71
N TRP A 75 25.49 -58.84 -37.64
CA TRP A 75 26.68 -59.56 -37.19
C TRP A 75 26.36 -60.96 -36.68
N THR A 76 27.24 -61.91 -36.97
CA THR A 76 27.11 -63.26 -36.43
C THR A 76 27.95 -63.45 -35.16
N SER A 77 27.51 -64.32 -34.26
CA SER A 77 28.30 -64.74 -33.08
C SER A 77 29.39 -65.76 -33.46
N SER A 78 29.29 -66.38 -34.65
CA SER A 78 30.25 -67.34 -35.21
C SER A 78 30.33 -67.27 -36.74
N GLY A 79 31.40 -67.80 -37.32
CA GLY A 79 31.63 -67.78 -38.76
C GLY A 79 32.38 -66.55 -39.28
N GLU A 80 32.37 -66.38 -40.60
CA GLU A 80 33.22 -65.40 -41.29
C GLU A 80 32.76 -63.95 -41.11
N HIS A 81 31.47 -63.72 -40.93
CA HIS A 81 30.88 -62.39 -40.69
C HIS A 81 30.75 -62.05 -39.19
N ARG A 82 31.62 -62.64 -38.36
CA ARG A 82 31.59 -62.44 -36.92
C ARG A 82 31.94 -61.00 -36.53
N LEU A 83 31.28 -60.48 -35.49
CA LEU A 83 31.57 -59.16 -34.93
C LEU A 83 33.04 -59.00 -34.53
N CYS A 84 33.67 -57.93 -35.00
CA CYS A 84 35.02 -57.54 -34.64
C CYS A 84 35.14 -56.02 -34.55
N CYS A 85 36.17 -55.55 -33.85
CA CYS A 85 36.53 -54.14 -33.82
C CYS A 85 37.94 -53.92 -34.38
N LEU A 86 38.17 -52.72 -34.90
CA LEU A 86 39.53 -52.22 -35.12
C LEU A 86 40.07 -51.58 -33.83
N ARG A 87 41.39 -51.36 -33.76
CA ARG A 87 42.03 -50.57 -32.67
C ARG A 87 41.38 -49.22 -32.39
N CYS A 88 40.69 -48.63 -33.37
CA CYS A 88 39.97 -47.37 -33.21
C CYS A 88 38.59 -47.49 -32.55
N GLY A 89 38.14 -48.68 -32.17
CA GLY A 89 36.85 -48.92 -31.49
C GLY A 89 35.68 -49.25 -32.40
N HIS A 90 35.68 -48.81 -33.66
CA HIS A 90 34.60 -49.09 -34.62
C HIS A 90 34.44 -50.58 -34.94
N LEU A 91 33.17 -50.97 -35.14
CA LEU A 91 32.68 -52.34 -35.22
C LEU A 91 32.32 -52.73 -36.65
N PHE A 92 32.67 -53.95 -37.04
CA PHE A 92 32.43 -54.48 -38.38
C PHE A 92 32.26 -56.00 -38.35
N GLY A 93 31.66 -56.58 -39.38
CA GLY A 93 31.78 -58.01 -39.65
C GLY A 93 33.19 -58.34 -40.15
N HIS A 94 33.78 -59.41 -39.60
CA HIS A 94 35.19 -59.77 -39.83
C HIS A 94 35.55 -59.93 -41.30
N SER A 95 34.78 -60.68 -42.09
CA SER A 95 35.00 -60.86 -43.53
C SER A 95 34.95 -59.54 -44.30
N CYS A 96 34.04 -58.64 -43.92
CA CYS A 96 33.87 -57.34 -44.56
C CYS A 96 35.04 -56.41 -44.31
N ILE A 97 35.47 -56.26 -43.05
CA ILE A 97 36.62 -55.39 -42.74
C ILE A 97 37.94 -55.99 -43.21
N LEU A 98 38.07 -57.32 -43.20
CA LEU A 98 39.24 -58.00 -43.74
C LEU A 98 39.36 -57.76 -45.24
N ARG A 99 38.27 -57.94 -46.00
CA ARG A 99 38.21 -57.66 -47.44
C ARG A 99 38.49 -56.18 -47.73
N TRP A 100 37.91 -55.27 -46.94
CA TRP A 100 38.13 -53.83 -47.09
C TRP A 100 39.62 -53.45 -46.94
N LEU A 101 40.29 -53.96 -45.91
CA LEU A 101 41.70 -53.68 -45.66
C LEU A 101 42.65 -54.38 -46.66
N GLN A 102 42.20 -55.46 -47.30
CA GLN A 102 43.01 -56.23 -48.26
C GLN A 102 42.83 -55.76 -49.72
N HIS A 103 41.61 -55.44 -50.13
CA HIS A 103 41.26 -55.20 -51.54
C HIS A 103 40.81 -53.77 -51.84
N SER A 104 40.21 -53.08 -50.87
CA SER A 104 39.67 -51.72 -51.09
C SER A 104 40.68 -50.61 -50.76
N CYS A 105 41.79 -50.95 -50.10
CA CYS A 105 42.85 -50.02 -49.74
C CYS A 105 44.20 -50.45 -50.35
N ASN A 106 44.95 -49.51 -50.94
CA ASN A 106 46.34 -49.76 -51.33
C ASN A 106 47.17 -50.21 -50.12
N SER A 107 48.17 -51.08 -50.35
CA SER A 107 48.99 -51.71 -49.29
C SER A 107 49.63 -50.71 -48.31
N THR A 108 49.84 -49.47 -48.74
CA THR A 108 50.43 -48.36 -47.97
C THR A 108 49.42 -47.45 -47.25
N ASN A 109 48.10 -47.57 -47.51
CA ASN A 109 47.08 -46.62 -47.04
C ASN A 109 45.79 -47.29 -46.50
N ARG A 110 45.94 -48.38 -45.74
CA ARG A 110 44.82 -49.07 -45.09
C ARG A 110 44.23 -48.25 -43.94
N ARG A 111 42.91 -48.00 -44.00
CA ARG A 111 42.20 -47.11 -43.05
C ARG A 111 40.84 -47.68 -42.64
N CYS A 112 40.40 -47.29 -41.45
CA CYS A 112 39.07 -47.60 -40.95
C CYS A 112 38.00 -46.91 -41.82
N PRO A 113 36.96 -47.63 -42.30
CA PRO A 113 35.86 -47.04 -43.09
C PRO A 113 35.12 -45.90 -42.39
N GLN A 114 34.99 -45.95 -41.06
CA GLN A 114 34.12 -45.02 -40.32
C GLN A 114 34.84 -43.75 -39.83
N CYS A 115 36.12 -43.85 -39.46
CA CYS A 115 36.87 -42.71 -38.91
C CYS A 115 38.20 -42.41 -39.60
N ASN A 116 38.53 -43.12 -40.67
CA ASN A 116 39.71 -42.91 -41.51
C ASN A 116 41.09 -43.02 -40.81
N LYS A 117 41.13 -43.51 -39.55
CA LYS A 117 42.36 -43.81 -38.82
C LYS A 117 43.10 -44.99 -39.46
N LYS A 118 44.45 -44.96 -39.46
CA LYS A 118 45.29 -46.04 -40.01
C LYS A 118 44.96 -47.38 -39.35
N ALA A 119 44.62 -48.37 -40.16
CA ALA A 119 44.21 -49.69 -39.71
C ALA A 119 44.99 -50.76 -40.49
N SER A 120 45.24 -51.91 -39.88
CA SER A 120 45.90 -53.04 -40.56
C SER A 120 45.24 -54.34 -40.14
N VAL A 121 45.45 -55.43 -40.87
CA VAL A 121 44.80 -56.73 -40.58
C VAL A 121 45.09 -57.20 -39.14
N LYS A 122 46.32 -56.99 -38.65
CA LYS A 122 46.70 -57.27 -37.25
C LYS A 122 45.99 -56.38 -36.20
N HIS A 123 45.21 -55.39 -36.61
CA HIS A 123 44.44 -54.50 -35.72
C HIS A 123 43.00 -54.97 -35.53
N ILE A 124 42.57 -56.01 -36.23
CA ILE A 124 41.25 -56.61 -36.09
C ILE A 124 41.25 -57.44 -34.80
N ARG A 125 40.28 -57.22 -33.92
CA ARG A 125 40.05 -57.98 -32.69
C ARG A 125 38.65 -58.54 -32.72
N MET A 126 38.53 -59.86 -32.59
CA MET A 126 37.23 -60.53 -32.54
C MET A 126 36.55 -60.23 -31.21
N LEU A 127 35.26 -59.89 -31.25
CA LEU A 127 34.46 -59.67 -30.06
C LEU A 127 33.52 -60.86 -29.85
N TYR A 128 33.41 -61.28 -28.59
CA TYR A 128 32.53 -62.37 -28.18
C TYR A 128 31.43 -61.77 -27.31
N ALA A 129 30.36 -61.31 -27.96
CA ALA A 129 29.19 -60.75 -27.29
C ALA A 129 27.93 -61.51 -27.73
N LYS A 130 27.02 -61.77 -26.79
CA LYS A 130 25.72 -62.40 -27.09
C LYS A 130 24.70 -61.39 -27.66
N LYS A 131 24.79 -60.13 -27.23
CA LYS A 131 24.00 -58.98 -27.69
C LYS A 131 24.82 -57.71 -27.41
N LEU A 132 24.84 -56.77 -28.34
CA LEU A 132 25.53 -55.48 -28.18
C LEU A 132 24.54 -54.37 -28.52
N THR A 133 24.16 -53.58 -27.53
CA THR A 133 23.24 -52.44 -27.69
C THR A 133 23.82 -51.26 -26.94
N ALA A 134 23.93 -50.11 -27.61
CA ALA A 134 24.26 -48.85 -26.94
C ALA A 134 22.96 -48.31 -26.32
N LEU A 135 22.96 -48.08 -25.00
CA LEU A 135 21.84 -47.45 -24.32
C LEU A 135 22.19 -45.97 -24.15
N ASP A 136 21.40 -45.08 -24.76
CA ASP A 136 21.50 -43.65 -24.49
C ASP A 136 20.85 -43.36 -23.13
N THR A 137 21.68 -43.23 -22.09
CA THR A 137 21.22 -42.91 -20.73
C THR A 137 21.18 -41.41 -20.46
N ALA A 138 21.50 -40.55 -21.44
CA ALA A 138 21.68 -39.12 -21.21
C ALA A 138 20.39 -38.45 -20.69
N GLU A 139 19.23 -38.80 -21.25
CA GLU A 139 17.95 -38.27 -20.79
C GLU A 139 17.57 -38.84 -19.41
N TYR A 140 17.78 -40.13 -19.18
CA TYR A 140 17.52 -40.77 -17.89
C TYR A 140 18.36 -40.15 -16.76
N ASP A 141 19.65 -39.94 -17.03
CA ASP A 141 20.58 -39.33 -16.07
C ASP A 141 20.25 -37.85 -15.81
N LYS A 142 19.79 -37.13 -16.83
CA LYS A 142 19.29 -35.75 -16.69
C LYS A 142 18.04 -35.70 -15.82
N LEU A 143 17.03 -36.52 -16.11
CA LEU A 143 15.79 -36.58 -15.33
C LEU A 143 16.06 -36.98 -13.88
N LYS A 144 16.95 -37.95 -13.66
CA LYS A 144 17.34 -38.37 -12.30
C LYS A 144 17.99 -37.23 -11.52
N LYS A 145 18.84 -36.43 -12.17
CA LYS A 145 19.46 -35.25 -11.55
C LYS A 145 18.44 -34.16 -11.23
N GLU A 146 17.49 -33.91 -12.13
CA GLU A 146 16.39 -32.97 -11.89
C GLU A 146 15.51 -33.43 -10.73
N LEU A 147 15.13 -34.71 -10.68
CA LEU A 147 14.34 -35.28 -9.59
C LEU A 147 15.04 -35.12 -8.23
N LEU A 148 16.34 -35.39 -8.16
CA LEU A 148 17.12 -35.19 -6.94
C LEU A 148 17.16 -33.71 -6.52
N SER A 149 17.31 -32.79 -7.47
CA SER A 149 17.30 -31.35 -7.19
C SER A 149 15.96 -30.85 -6.68
N VAL A 150 14.86 -31.28 -7.31
CA VAL A 150 13.49 -30.92 -6.91
C VAL A 150 13.14 -31.53 -5.56
N SER A 151 13.55 -32.78 -5.30
CA SER A 151 13.33 -33.42 -4.00
C SER A 151 14.11 -32.73 -2.88
N ALA A 152 15.35 -32.28 -3.14
CA ALA A 152 16.13 -31.53 -2.16
C ALA A 152 15.48 -30.18 -1.84
N GLU A 153 15.01 -29.46 -2.87
CA GLU A 153 14.32 -28.19 -2.70
C GLU A 153 12.97 -28.35 -1.97
N LYS A 154 12.19 -29.39 -2.29
CA LYS A 154 10.97 -29.73 -1.57
C LYS A 154 11.25 -29.93 -0.08
N ASN A 155 12.29 -30.70 0.25
CA ASN A 155 12.66 -30.96 1.65
C ASN A 155 13.09 -29.68 2.37
N ARG A 156 13.81 -28.77 1.68
CA ARG A 156 14.19 -27.46 2.21
C ARG A 156 12.96 -26.60 2.52
N ILE A 157 12.03 -26.47 1.56
CA ILE A 157 10.79 -25.70 1.74
C ILE A 157 9.93 -26.31 2.85
N GLN A 158 9.86 -27.63 2.95
CA GLN A 158 9.10 -28.31 4.00
C GLN A 158 9.70 -28.06 5.40
N MET A 159 11.02 -27.92 5.50
CA MET A 159 11.70 -27.53 6.74
C MET A 159 11.48 -26.06 7.08
N GLU A 160 11.50 -25.16 6.09
CA GLU A 160 11.18 -23.75 6.31
C GLU A 160 9.72 -23.58 6.75
N LEU A 161 8.77 -24.30 6.14
CA LEU A 161 7.36 -24.31 6.55
C LEU A 161 7.18 -24.77 7.99
N SER A 162 7.86 -25.83 8.42
CA SER A 162 7.77 -26.29 9.81
C SER A 162 8.35 -25.28 10.81
N GLN A 163 9.42 -24.57 10.43
CA GLN A 163 9.96 -23.46 11.23
C GLN A 163 8.96 -22.29 11.34
N TYR A 164 8.29 -21.92 10.24
CA TYR A 164 7.27 -20.88 10.27
C TYR A 164 6.06 -21.27 11.11
N ASP A 165 5.60 -22.51 11.04
CA ASP A 165 4.50 -23.03 11.86
C ASP A 165 4.80 -22.96 13.36
N ILE A 166 6.04 -23.31 13.75
CA ILE A 166 6.47 -23.19 15.15
C ILE A 166 6.49 -21.72 15.57
N ARG A 167 7.03 -20.83 14.73
CA ARG A 167 7.09 -19.39 15.02
C ARG A 167 5.70 -18.77 15.14
N LEU A 168 4.74 -19.16 14.28
CA LEU A 168 3.35 -18.75 14.38
C LEU A 168 2.72 -19.17 15.72
N LYS A 169 2.93 -20.42 16.14
CA LYS A 169 2.44 -20.89 17.45
C LYS A 169 3.03 -20.10 18.62
N VAL A 170 4.32 -19.76 18.57
CA VAL A 170 4.96 -18.92 19.60
C VAL A 170 4.36 -17.51 19.61
N PHE A 171 4.15 -16.89 18.45
CA PHE A 171 3.51 -15.58 18.37
C PHE A 171 2.06 -15.61 18.84
N ASP A 172 1.29 -16.65 18.53
CA ASP A 172 -0.08 -16.81 19.02
C ASP A 172 -0.11 -16.91 20.56
N GLN A 173 0.82 -17.65 21.15
CA GLN A 173 0.96 -17.73 22.62
C GLN A 173 1.33 -16.38 23.23
N GLN A 174 2.26 -15.63 22.62
CA GLN A 174 2.63 -14.29 23.06
C GLN A 174 1.46 -13.32 22.94
N MET A 175 0.73 -13.34 21.83
CA MET A 175 -0.47 -12.53 21.63
C MET A 175 -1.56 -12.87 22.65
N ALA A 176 -1.78 -14.15 22.97
CA ALA A 176 -2.72 -14.56 23.99
C ALA A 176 -2.30 -14.06 25.38
N SER A 177 -1.01 -14.14 25.71
CA SER A 177 -0.46 -13.61 26.97
C SER A 177 -0.61 -12.09 27.07
N MET A 178 -0.27 -11.35 26.01
CA MET A 178 -0.43 -9.91 25.95
C MET A 178 -1.90 -9.49 26.04
N LYS A 179 -2.81 -10.18 25.34
CA LYS A 179 -4.26 -9.91 25.44
C LYS A 179 -4.78 -10.14 26.86
N LYS A 180 -4.33 -11.22 27.52
CA LYS A 180 -4.67 -11.47 28.92
C LYS A 180 -4.14 -10.35 29.82
N ARG A 181 -2.90 -9.90 29.60
CA ARG A 181 -2.30 -8.80 30.36
C ARG A 181 -3.04 -7.47 30.14
N ILE A 182 -3.46 -7.18 28.92
CA ILE A 182 -4.30 -6.01 28.60
C ILE A 182 -5.63 -6.11 29.35
N SER A 183 -6.31 -7.26 29.30
CA SER A 183 -7.58 -7.45 30.02
C SER A 183 -7.41 -7.32 31.54
N GLU A 184 -6.30 -7.80 32.11
CA GLU A 184 -5.97 -7.62 33.53
C GLU A 184 -5.74 -6.14 33.87
N LEU A 185 -4.98 -5.41 33.05
CA LEU A 185 -4.71 -3.99 33.22
C LEU A 185 -5.98 -3.14 33.05
N GLU A 186 -6.83 -3.46 32.08
CA GLU A 186 -8.15 -2.83 31.89
C GLU A 186 -9.06 -3.07 33.10
N SER A 187 -9.02 -4.28 33.68
CA SER A 187 -9.78 -4.59 34.90
C SER A 187 -9.24 -3.85 36.12
N GLN A 188 -7.91 -3.74 36.26
CA GLN A 188 -7.27 -2.94 37.30
C GLN A 188 -7.56 -1.45 37.13
N GLN A 189 -7.60 -0.94 35.89
CA GLN A 189 -7.98 0.43 35.57
C GLN A 189 -9.45 0.69 35.97
N LEU A 190 -10.36 -0.25 35.69
CA LEU A 190 -11.75 -0.17 36.11
C LEU A 190 -11.90 -0.20 37.64
N GLU A 191 -11.12 -1.02 38.34
CA GLU A 191 -11.11 -1.06 39.81
C GLU A 191 -10.55 0.22 40.43
N ILE A 192 -9.51 0.81 39.82
CA ILE A 192 -8.97 2.12 40.20
C ILE A 192 -10.02 3.22 39.94
N ASP A 193 -10.70 3.21 38.80
CA ASP A 193 -11.77 4.16 38.47
C ASP A 193 -12.96 4.04 39.44
N ILE A 194 -13.27 2.83 39.95
CA ILE A 194 -14.31 2.62 40.97
C ILE A 194 -13.87 3.11 42.34
N HIS A 195 -12.62 2.87 42.75
CA HIS A 195 -12.08 3.33 44.04
C HIS A 195 -11.85 4.86 44.10
N VAL A 196 -11.49 5.49 42.98
CA VAL A 196 -11.40 6.95 42.85
C VAL A 196 -12.78 7.60 42.94
N ASN A 197 -13.83 6.95 42.42
CA ASN A 197 -15.20 7.46 42.43
C ASN A 197 -15.93 7.37 43.80
N GLN A 198 -15.41 6.65 44.80
CA GLN A 198 -16.04 6.59 46.12
C GLN A 198 -15.49 7.61 47.14
N ASN A 199 -14.30 8.18 46.91
CA ASN A 199 -13.65 9.10 47.85
C ASN A 199 -13.19 10.43 47.23
N THR A 200 -13.60 10.76 46.00
CA THR A 200 -13.38 12.09 45.44
C THR A 200 -14.67 12.64 44.85
N SER A 201 -15.00 13.86 45.24
CA SER A 201 -15.98 14.69 44.55
C SER A 201 -15.69 14.71 43.05
N SER A 202 -16.57 14.09 42.26
CA SER A 202 -16.69 14.15 40.79
C SER A 202 -15.37 14.45 40.02
N PRO A 203 -14.72 13.46 39.37
CA PRO A 203 -13.70 13.79 38.39
C PRO A 203 -14.39 14.60 37.30
N SER A 204 -14.02 15.86 37.22
CA SER A 204 -14.65 16.87 36.41
C SER A 204 -14.31 16.61 34.94
N THR A 205 -15.06 15.69 34.34
CA THR A 205 -14.94 15.33 32.92
C THR A 205 -15.05 16.59 32.06
N ARG A 206 -13.94 16.99 31.40
CA ARG A 206 -13.95 18.08 30.43
C ARG A 206 -14.92 17.73 29.30
N LYS A 207 -15.79 18.67 28.93
CA LYS A 207 -16.79 18.49 27.89
C LYS A 207 -16.73 19.67 26.94
N PHE A 208 -17.32 19.48 25.77
CA PHE A 208 -17.50 20.55 24.81
C PHE A 208 -18.75 21.34 25.16
N HIS A 209 -18.59 22.66 25.30
CA HIS A 209 -19.67 23.58 25.60
C HIS A 209 -19.77 24.62 24.49
N LEU A 210 -20.99 24.86 23.98
CA LEU A 210 -21.21 25.90 22.99
C LEU A 210 -21.00 27.27 23.64
N GLU A 211 -19.91 27.95 23.30
CA GLU A 211 -19.57 29.25 23.86
C GLU A 211 -20.18 30.39 23.04
N ARG A 212 -20.14 30.28 21.71
CA ARG A 212 -20.64 31.31 20.80
C ARG A 212 -21.32 30.70 19.59
N SER A 213 -22.36 31.39 19.11
CA SER A 213 -23.01 31.12 17.82
C SER A 213 -23.14 32.45 17.06
N ILE A 214 -22.32 32.62 16.04
CA ILE A 214 -22.18 33.88 15.28
C ILE A 214 -22.83 33.71 13.92
N GLU A 215 -23.76 34.60 13.58
CA GLU A 215 -24.35 34.63 12.24
C GLU A 215 -23.40 35.31 11.25
N ILE A 216 -23.02 34.60 10.20
CA ILE A 216 -22.07 35.07 9.18
C ILE A 216 -22.83 35.58 7.96
N CYS A 217 -23.79 34.81 7.47
CA CYS A 217 -24.58 35.14 6.30
C CYS A 217 -26.00 34.60 6.42
N LYS A 218 -26.98 35.48 6.63
CA LYS A 218 -28.40 35.13 6.82
C LYS A 218 -28.98 34.31 5.65
N GLU A 219 -28.64 34.69 4.42
CA GLU A 219 -29.09 34.01 3.20
C GLU A 219 -28.33 32.71 2.91
N GLY A 220 -27.22 32.48 3.60
CA GLY A 220 -26.32 31.36 3.37
C GLY A 220 -25.26 31.65 2.30
N GLY A 221 -24.37 30.66 2.10
CA GLY A 221 -23.25 30.78 1.16
C GLY A 221 -21.88 30.81 1.83
N CYS A 222 -21.79 30.45 3.11
CA CYS A 222 -20.52 30.08 3.73
C CYS A 222 -20.17 28.64 3.38
N ARG A 223 -18.87 28.34 3.26
CA ARG A 223 -18.44 27.02 2.76
C ARG A 223 -17.21 26.43 3.44
N VAL A 224 -16.13 27.18 3.49
CA VAL A 224 -14.84 26.82 4.09
C VAL A 224 -14.36 27.87 5.07
N LEU A 225 -13.52 27.43 6.01
CA LEU A 225 -12.76 28.29 6.91
C LEU A 225 -11.32 27.80 7.07
N ASP A 226 -10.45 28.67 7.56
CA ASP A 226 -9.11 28.32 8.01
C ASP A 226 -8.65 29.29 9.12
N PHE A 227 -7.76 28.83 10.00
CA PHE A 227 -7.29 29.58 11.16
C PHE A 227 -5.83 30.00 11.01
N ASN A 228 -5.55 31.26 11.33
CA ASN A 228 -4.22 31.82 11.36
C ASN A 228 -3.73 31.92 12.83
N PRO A 229 -2.79 31.07 13.26
CA PRO A 229 -2.31 31.07 14.64
C PRO A 229 -1.45 32.29 15.02
N TRP A 230 -0.79 32.95 14.06
CA TRP A 230 0.07 34.10 14.36
C TRP A 230 -0.70 35.36 14.73
N HIS A 231 -1.90 35.53 14.18
CA HIS A 231 -2.73 36.71 14.38
C HIS A 231 -4.05 36.42 15.09
N ASN A 232 -4.30 35.17 15.49
CA ASN A 232 -5.58 34.71 16.05
C ASN A 232 -6.76 35.10 15.15
N ILE A 233 -6.62 34.95 13.82
CA ILE A 233 -7.66 35.31 12.85
C ILE A 233 -8.24 34.04 12.24
N LEU A 234 -9.56 33.90 12.31
CA LEU A 234 -10.30 32.91 11.53
C LEU A 234 -10.83 33.55 10.24
N ALA A 235 -10.45 32.99 9.10
CA ALA A 235 -10.93 33.41 7.79
C ALA A 235 -12.07 32.49 7.34
N ILE A 236 -13.23 33.07 6.99
CA ILE A 236 -14.43 32.34 6.62
C ILE A 236 -14.90 32.80 5.25
N SER A 237 -15.04 31.86 4.32
CA SER A 237 -15.68 32.15 3.03
C SER A 237 -17.16 32.51 3.23
N GLN A 238 -17.61 33.56 2.55
CA GLN A 238 -18.96 34.08 2.67
C GLN A 238 -19.44 34.63 1.31
N LYS A 239 -20.72 34.42 0.99
CA LYS A 239 -21.41 35.14 -0.09
C LYS A 239 -21.65 36.61 0.29
N SER A 240 -21.33 37.53 -0.61
CA SER A 240 -21.60 38.96 -0.43
C SER A 240 -23.09 39.20 -0.19
N THR A 241 -23.40 40.00 0.83
CA THR A 241 -24.75 40.47 1.13
C THR A 241 -25.08 41.76 0.38
N ASN A 242 -24.10 42.37 -0.30
CA ASN A 242 -24.30 43.61 -1.04
C ASN A 242 -24.84 43.28 -2.44
N MET A 243 -26.05 43.74 -2.75
CA MET A 243 -26.69 43.52 -4.04
C MET A 243 -25.94 44.14 -5.23
N LEU A 244 -25.17 45.22 -5.00
CA LEU A 244 -24.38 45.88 -6.05
C LEU A 244 -23.12 45.07 -6.42
N PHE A 245 -22.60 44.29 -5.48
CA PHE A 245 -21.39 43.48 -5.66
C PHE A 245 -21.71 42.02 -5.36
N ASN A 246 -22.36 41.36 -6.32
CA ASN A 246 -22.64 39.94 -6.23
C ASN A 246 -21.34 39.13 -6.39
N GLY A 247 -21.10 38.20 -5.47
CA GLY A 247 -19.92 37.35 -5.46
C GLY A 247 -19.60 36.85 -4.05
N TYR A 248 -18.35 36.48 -3.83
CA TYR A 248 -17.89 35.79 -2.64
C TYR A 248 -16.59 36.41 -2.13
N GLY A 249 -16.35 36.26 -0.84
CA GLY A 249 -15.21 36.86 -0.18
C GLY A 249 -14.91 36.21 1.16
N ILE A 250 -14.02 36.84 1.90
CA ILE A 250 -13.59 36.37 3.22
C ILE A 250 -14.15 37.31 4.29
N ARG A 251 -14.85 36.74 5.25
CA ARG A 251 -15.17 37.34 6.54
C ARG A 251 -14.09 36.94 7.54
N LYS A 252 -13.53 37.93 8.23
CA LYS A 252 -12.54 37.70 9.29
C LYS A 252 -13.23 37.70 10.65
N ILE A 253 -12.76 36.84 11.54
CA ILE A 253 -13.09 36.88 12.95
C ILE A 253 -11.78 36.94 13.72
N ASP A 254 -11.72 37.89 14.63
CA ASP A 254 -10.69 37.95 15.66
C ASP A 254 -11.05 36.95 16.75
N CYS A 255 -10.22 35.93 16.96
CA CYS A 255 -10.48 34.87 17.93
C CYS A 255 -10.09 35.22 19.36
N GLU A 256 -9.45 36.36 19.63
CA GLU A 256 -9.17 36.80 21.00
C GLU A 256 -10.46 37.24 21.71
N TYR A 257 -11.37 37.87 20.97
CA TYR A 257 -12.64 38.39 21.49
C TYR A 257 -13.89 37.91 20.71
N PHE A 258 -13.69 37.11 19.67
CA PHE A 258 -14.72 36.63 18.73
C PHE A 258 -15.52 37.74 18.06
N HIS A 259 -14.83 38.82 17.66
CA HIS A 259 -15.43 39.95 16.95
C HIS A 259 -15.38 39.74 15.43
N LEU A 260 -16.52 39.97 14.77
CA LEU A 260 -16.60 40.01 13.32
C LEU A 260 -15.88 41.26 12.79
N ARG A 261 -14.94 41.05 11.87
CA ARG A 261 -14.27 42.12 11.13
C ARG A 261 -14.89 42.27 9.73
N GLN A 262 -14.33 43.20 8.95
CA GLN A 262 -14.84 43.53 7.62
C GLN A 262 -14.87 42.32 6.66
N PHE A 263 -15.82 42.37 5.73
CA PHE A 263 -15.90 41.46 4.60
C PHE A 263 -15.01 41.96 3.47
N ILE A 264 -14.27 41.06 2.84
CA ILE A 264 -13.40 41.39 1.73
C ILE A 264 -13.80 40.56 0.54
N PHE A 265 -14.32 41.23 -0.49
CA PHE A 265 -14.66 40.60 -1.76
C PHE A 265 -13.40 40.05 -2.44
N LEU A 266 -13.46 38.80 -2.92
CA LEU A 266 -12.32 38.17 -3.61
C LEU A 266 -12.72 37.51 -4.93
N HIS A 267 -13.81 36.75 -4.94
CA HIS A 267 -14.20 35.88 -6.05
C HIS A 267 -15.58 36.26 -6.60
N THR A 268 -15.79 36.07 -7.90
CA THR A 268 -17.12 36.32 -8.51
C THR A 268 -18.08 35.15 -8.31
N HIS A 269 -17.56 33.96 -8.04
CA HIS A 269 -18.31 32.73 -7.78
C HIS A 269 -17.85 32.09 -6.46
N ALA A 270 -18.51 31.00 -6.06
CA ALA A 270 -18.31 30.38 -4.75
C ALA A 270 -16.83 30.00 -4.51
N ILE A 271 -16.31 30.45 -3.36
CA ILE A 271 -15.01 30.01 -2.85
C ILE A 271 -15.15 28.57 -2.38
N ARG A 272 -14.22 27.73 -2.82
CA ARG A 272 -14.25 26.29 -2.60
C ARG A 272 -13.26 25.81 -1.57
N ASP A 273 -12.12 26.47 -1.51
CA ASP A 273 -11.07 26.16 -0.56
C ASP A 273 -10.25 27.40 -0.24
N VAL A 274 -9.72 27.43 0.98
CA VAL A 274 -8.85 28.47 1.51
C VAL A 274 -7.80 27.81 2.38
N THR A 275 -6.57 28.32 2.34
CA THR A 275 -5.49 27.84 3.18
C THR A 275 -4.46 28.93 3.45
N PHE A 276 -4.11 29.13 4.72
CA PHE A 276 -3.01 29.99 5.11
C PHE A 276 -1.67 29.36 4.75
N HIS A 277 -0.70 30.20 4.41
CA HIS A 277 0.67 29.74 4.21
C HIS A 277 1.32 29.37 5.55
N SER A 278 2.05 28.25 5.58
CA SER A 278 2.73 27.72 6.76
C SER A 278 3.83 28.61 7.37
N THR A 279 4.47 29.51 6.60
CA THR A 279 5.58 30.36 7.07
C THR A 279 5.34 31.84 6.80
N GLN A 280 4.63 32.19 5.72
CA GLN A 280 4.26 33.57 5.41
C GLN A 280 2.96 33.95 6.13
N GLN A 281 3.11 34.48 7.34
CA GLN A 281 2.02 34.71 8.31
C GLN A 281 0.81 35.48 7.77
N MET A 282 0.99 36.34 6.76
CA MET A 282 -0.08 37.18 6.22
C MET A 282 -0.76 36.60 4.98
N LEU A 283 -0.20 35.55 4.38
CA LEU A 283 -0.61 35.10 3.05
C LEU A 283 -1.72 34.05 3.14
N LEU A 284 -2.87 34.36 2.56
CA LEU A 284 -4.00 33.46 2.37
C LEU A 284 -4.12 33.09 0.89
N LEU A 285 -4.17 31.80 0.59
CA LEU A 285 -4.56 31.28 -0.72
C LEU A 285 -6.05 30.96 -0.72
N SER A 286 -6.77 31.39 -1.77
CA SER A 286 -8.17 31.02 -1.99
C SER A 286 -8.40 30.57 -3.43
N VAL A 287 -9.30 29.60 -3.60
CA VAL A 287 -9.71 29.12 -4.93
C VAL A 287 -11.22 29.05 -5.05
N GLY A 288 -11.75 29.24 -6.26
CA GLY A 288 -13.18 29.29 -6.48
C GLY A 288 -13.64 28.81 -7.85
N PHE A 289 -14.97 28.75 -7.99
CA PHE A 289 -15.62 28.37 -9.25
C PHE A 289 -15.53 29.42 -10.35
N ASP A 290 -14.98 30.58 -10.06
CA ASP A 290 -14.63 31.62 -11.04
C ASP A 290 -13.30 31.35 -11.75
N LYS A 291 -12.76 30.13 -11.57
CA LYS A 291 -11.53 29.66 -12.22
C LYS A 291 -10.32 30.51 -11.84
N CYS A 292 -10.32 31.02 -10.61
CA CYS A 292 -9.24 31.85 -10.09
C CYS A 292 -8.63 31.19 -8.85
N ALA A 293 -7.30 31.24 -8.77
CA ALA A 293 -6.57 31.12 -7.51
C ALA A 293 -6.06 32.51 -7.12
N LYS A 294 -6.35 32.96 -5.90
CA LYS A 294 -6.02 34.30 -5.44
C LYS A 294 -5.13 34.23 -4.22
N LEU A 295 -4.08 35.03 -4.23
CA LEU A 295 -3.23 35.29 -3.08
C LEU A 295 -3.69 36.59 -2.44
N MET A 296 -3.94 36.56 -1.13
CA MET A 296 -4.44 37.69 -0.37
C MET A 296 -3.56 37.93 0.85
N ASP A 297 -3.23 39.20 1.09
CA ASP A 297 -2.70 39.66 2.35
C ASP A 297 -3.86 39.86 3.35
N ILE A 298 -3.89 38.99 4.35
CA ILE A 298 -4.93 38.96 5.37
C ILE A 298 -4.81 40.11 6.37
N GLN A 299 -3.67 40.77 6.52
CA GLN A 299 -3.57 41.91 7.42
C GLN A 299 -4.03 43.19 6.71
N ASN A 300 -3.50 43.43 5.51
CA ASN A 300 -3.76 44.63 4.73
C ASN A 300 -5.08 44.58 3.95
N ASN A 301 -5.74 43.42 3.90
CA ASN A 301 -7.02 43.22 3.20
C ASN A 301 -6.92 43.39 1.68
N MET A 302 -5.75 43.10 1.11
CA MET A 302 -5.49 43.31 -0.32
C MET A 302 -5.26 41.99 -1.03
N THR A 303 -5.81 41.86 -2.23
CA THR A 303 -5.42 40.79 -3.15
C THR A 303 -4.03 41.10 -3.68
N VAL A 304 -3.07 40.24 -3.36
CA VAL A 304 -1.68 40.33 -3.82
C VAL A 304 -1.60 39.93 -5.29
N HIS A 305 -2.22 38.80 -5.67
CA HIS A 305 -2.21 38.32 -7.06
C HIS A 305 -3.42 37.47 -7.38
N THR A 306 -3.76 37.36 -8.67
CA THR A 306 -4.79 36.46 -9.20
C THR A 306 -4.21 35.63 -10.34
N PHE A 307 -4.22 34.30 -10.18
CA PHE A 307 -3.90 33.33 -11.20
C PHE A 307 -5.20 32.82 -11.84
N GLN A 308 -5.30 32.94 -13.16
CA GLN A 308 -6.44 32.46 -13.93
C GLN A 308 -6.19 31.03 -14.43
N THR A 309 -7.21 30.18 -14.34
CA THR A 309 -7.19 28.81 -14.85
C THR A 309 -8.32 28.58 -15.87
N GLU A 310 -8.24 27.46 -16.60
CA GLU A 310 -9.23 27.10 -17.61
C GLU A 310 -10.52 26.51 -17.01
N HIS A 311 -10.39 25.83 -15.87
CA HIS A 311 -11.45 25.06 -15.21
C HIS A 311 -11.73 25.56 -13.79
N PRO A 312 -12.98 25.44 -13.30
CA PRO A 312 -13.34 25.77 -11.92
C PRO A 312 -12.48 25.01 -10.91
N LEU A 313 -12.01 25.71 -9.89
CA LEU A 313 -11.12 25.14 -8.87
C LEU A 313 -11.92 24.66 -7.66
N TRP A 314 -11.55 23.49 -7.14
CA TRP A 314 -12.27 22.77 -6.09
C TRP A 314 -11.50 22.68 -4.78
N SER A 315 -10.16 22.65 -4.84
CA SER A 315 -9.28 22.53 -3.68
C SER A 315 -7.93 23.18 -3.96
N CYS A 316 -7.21 23.52 -2.89
CA CYS A 316 -5.85 24.02 -2.99
C CYS A 316 -5.04 23.63 -1.75
N CYS A 317 -3.72 23.51 -1.92
CA CYS A 317 -2.80 23.38 -0.80
C CYS A 317 -1.46 24.05 -1.15
N TRP A 318 -0.66 24.33 -0.13
CA TRP A 318 0.74 24.65 -0.31
C TRP A 318 1.53 23.37 -0.58
N SER A 319 2.68 23.50 -1.23
CA SER A 319 3.64 22.40 -1.32
C SER A 319 4.31 22.21 0.04
N GLY A 320 4.47 20.96 0.47
CA GLY A 320 5.17 20.65 1.71
C GLY A 320 6.68 20.76 1.58
N ASP A 321 7.22 20.60 0.38
CA ASP A 321 8.66 20.64 0.08
C ASP A 321 9.19 22.05 -0.25
N ASN A 322 8.35 22.92 -0.84
CA ASN A 322 8.75 24.24 -1.29
C ASN A 322 7.73 25.33 -0.89
N PRO A 323 8.10 26.28 -0.02
CA PRO A 323 7.18 27.31 0.47
C PRO A 323 6.71 28.28 -0.62
N HIS A 324 7.42 28.38 -1.75
CA HIS A 324 7.01 29.27 -2.84
C HIS A 324 6.02 28.63 -3.81
N THR A 325 5.74 27.33 -3.65
CA THR A 325 4.87 26.57 -4.55
C THR A 325 3.52 26.30 -3.91
N PHE A 326 2.45 26.47 -4.68
CA PHE A 326 1.13 26.00 -4.30
C PHE A 326 0.48 25.22 -5.45
N LEU A 327 -0.48 24.38 -5.09
CA LEU A 327 -1.17 23.49 -6.00
C LEU A 327 -2.66 23.78 -5.97
N THR A 328 -3.31 23.66 -7.12
CA THR A 328 -4.76 23.82 -7.24
C THR A 328 -5.37 22.63 -7.94
N GLY A 329 -6.41 22.05 -7.34
CA GLY A 329 -7.19 20.96 -7.89
C GLY A 329 -8.42 21.47 -8.64
N ALA A 330 -8.62 21.03 -9.88
CA ALA A 330 -9.69 21.50 -10.76
C ALA A 330 -10.84 20.50 -10.90
N GLN A 331 -11.95 20.97 -11.49
CA GLN A 331 -13.17 20.18 -11.73
C GLN A 331 -12.96 19.00 -12.68
N ASN A 332 -12.03 19.10 -13.63
CA ASN A 332 -11.72 18.07 -14.62
C ASN A 332 -10.72 17.02 -14.10
N GLY A 333 -10.31 17.08 -12.83
CA GLY A 333 -9.34 16.16 -12.23
C GLY A 333 -7.87 16.57 -12.36
N SER A 334 -7.55 17.66 -13.10
CA SER A 334 -6.17 18.14 -13.22
C SER A 334 -5.72 18.86 -11.95
N ILE A 335 -4.42 18.74 -11.65
CA ILE A 335 -3.77 19.50 -10.59
C ILE A 335 -2.75 20.43 -11.22
N THR A 336 -2.86 21.73 -10.97
CA THR A 336 -1.97 22.75 -11.53
C THR A 336 -1.02 23.25 -10.46
N GLN A 337 0.27 23.31 -10.78
CA GLN A 337 1.32 23.85 -9.93
C GLN A 337 1.60 25.31 -10.29
N PHE A 338 1.74 26.15 -9.27
CA PHE A 338 2.12 27.55 -9.40
C PHE A 338 3.29 27.88 -8.46
N ASP A 339 4.15 28.80 -8.89
CA ASP A 339 5.21 29.38 -8.05
C ASP A 339 4.91 30.87 -7.86
N ILE A 340 4.85 31.34 -6.61
CA ILE A 340 4.52 32.73 -6.29
C ILE A 340 5.54 33.74 -6.83
N ARG A 341 6.76 33.28 -7.16
CA ARG A 341 7.82 34.08 -7.78
C ARG A 341 7.64 34.18 -9.30
N GLN A 342 6.90 33.24 -9.89
CA GLN A 342 6.57 33.21 -11.32
C GLN A 342 5.09 33.53 -11.52
N THR A 343 4.77 34.82 -11.60
CA THR A 343 3.38 35.31 -11.65
C THR A 343 2.71 35.19 -13.02
N SER A 344 3.46 34.80 -14.06
CA SER A 344 2.98 34.76 -15.45
C SER A 344 1.98 33.65 -15.75
N GLY A 345 1.99 32.54 -14.98
CA GLY A 345 1.11 31.41 -15.23
C GLY A 345 1.49 30.15 -14.46
N ALA A 346 0.88 29.03 -14.85
CA ALA A 346 1.19 27.73 -14.28
C ALA A 346 2.62 27.28 -14.61
N VAL A 347 3.27 26.62 -13.64
CA VAL A 347 4.59 25.99 -13.80
C VAL A 347 4.44 24.63 -14.47
N SER A 348 3.47 23.84 -14.00
CA SER A 348 3.20 22.51 -14.54
C SER A 348 1.74 22.11 -14.30
N VAL A 349 1.28 21.09 -15.02
CA VAL A 349 -0.04 20.48 -14.83
C VAL A 349 0.15 18.96 -14.71
N LEU A 350 -0.33 18.40 -13.61
CA LEU A 350 -0.32 16.98 -13.31
C LEU A 350 -1.67 16.37 -13.74
N ASP A 351 -1.60 15.27 -14.49
CA ASP A 351 -2.79 14.60 -15.04
C ASP A 351 -3.56 13.80 -13.97
N GLY A 352 -4.82 13.50 -14.26
CA GLY A 352 -5.75 12.76 -13.41
C GLY A 352 -5.48 11.25 -13.28
N HIS A 353 -4.44 10.71 -13.94
CA HIS A 353 -4.18 9.27 -14.05
C HIS A 353 -5.42 8.48 -14.50
N GLY A 354 -6.17 9.01 -15.46
CA GLY A 354 -7.42 8.44 -15.96
C GLY A 354 -8.68 8.86 -15.20
N ASP A 355 -8.57 9.37 -13.97
CA ASP A 355 -9.70 9.91 -13.21
C ASP A 355 -9.92 11.40 -13.50
N ARG A 356 -10.97 11.71 -14.26
CA ARG A 356 -11.38 13.08 -14.61
C ARG A 356 -12.38 13.70 -13.62
N SER A 357 -12.65 13.02 -12.51
CA SER A 357 -13.53 13.56 -11.49
C SER A 357 -12.85 14.72 -10.73
N PRO A 358 -13.63 15.67 -10.17
CA PRO A 358 -13.08 16.82 -9.46
C PRO A 358 -12.08 16.44 -8.37
N VAL A 359 -11.00 17.22 -8.26
CA VAL A 359 -10.07 17.14 -7.12
C VAL A 359 -10.72 17.83 -5.92
N VAL A 360 -11.41 17.06 -5.08
CA VAL A 360 -12.30 17.58 -4.03
C VAL A 360 -11.58 18.08 -2.79
N SER A 361 -10.37 17.61 -2.52
CA SER A 361 -9.59 18.01 -1.35
C SER A 361 -8.11 17.73 -1.57
N MET A 362 -7.27 18.62 -1.04
CA MET A 362 -5.83 18.46 -1.01
C MET A 362 -5.30 18.80 0.38
N ALA A 363 -4.17 18.23 0.76
CA ALA A 363 -3.47 18.56 2.00
C ALA A 363 -1.96 18.59 1.77
N THR A 364 -1.32 19.61 2.34
CA THR A 364 0.13 19.75 2.39
C THR A 364 0.73 18.62 3.23
N VAL A 365 1.85 18.04 2.79
CA VAL A 365 2.59 17.04 3.56
C VAL A 365 4.06 17.47 3.67
N PRO A 366 4.52 17.91 4.86
CA PRO A 366 5.90 18.32 5.05
C PRO A 366 6.88 17.12 4.92
N PRO A 367 8.18 17.38 4.70
CA PRO A 367 9.18 16.33 4.61
C PRO A 367 9.30 15.57 5.93
N ASN A 368 9.23 14.25 5.87
CA ASN A 368 9.43 13.36 7.01
C ASN A 368 10.17 12.08 6.54
N PRO A 369 11.45 11.88 6.90
CA PRO A 369 12.26 10.75 6.43
C PRO A 369 11.61 9.37 6.59
N ASP A 370 10.82 9.20 7.66
CA ASP A 370 10.17 7.94 8.04
C ASP A 370 8.84 7.70 7.32
N SER A 371 8.35 8.67 6.55
CA SER A 371 7.09 8.56 5.78
C SER A 371 7.33 8.12 4.33
N GLY A 372 6.29 7.55 3.71
CA GLY A 372 6.21 7.25 2.27
C GLY A 372 6.36 8.47 1.35
N ILE A 373 6.22 9.68 1.89
CA ILE A 373 6.41 10.98 1.22
C ILE A 373 7.59 11.71 1.87
N SER A 374 8.77 11.10 1.83
CA SER A 374 9.91 11.51 2.64
C SER A 374 10.47 12.89 2.34
N ARG A 375 10.41 13.30 1.07
CA ARG A 375 10.88 14.61 0.63
C ARG A 375 9.83 15.71 0.79
N GLY A 376 8.66 15.37 1.31
CA GLY A 376 7.51 16.26 1.35
C GLY A 376 6.80 16.33 -0.01
N GLY A 377 5.65 16.98 0.01
CA GLY A 377 4.79 17.16 -1.14
C GLY A 377 3.36 17.42 -0.72
N PHE A 378 2.41 16.68 -1.29
CA PHE A 378 1.00 16.83 -0.97
C PHE A 378 0.20 15.56 -1.25
N ILE A 379 -0.99 15.45 -0.68
CA ILE A 379 -1.96 14.39 -0.97
C ILE A 379 -3.21 15.02 -1.58
N ALA A 380 -3.79 14.35 -2.59
CA ALA A 380 -4.98 14.82 -3.27
C ALA A 380 -6.03 13.71 -3.40
N CYS A 381 -7.27 14.06 -3.10
CA CYS A 381 -8.44 13.21 -3.31
C CYS A 381 -9.23 13.74 -4.51
N ARG A 382 -9.43 12.89 -5.50
CA ARG A 382 -10.52 13.01 -6.48
C ARG A 382 -11.73 12.24 -5.96
N PHE A 383 -12.85 12.20 -6.67
CA PHE A 383 -13.96 11.36 -6.19
C PHE A 383 -13.55 9.88 -6.17
N HIS A 384 -12.91 9.36 -7.22
CA HIS A 384 -12.69 7.91 -7.32
C HIS A 384 -11.29 7.47 -6.89
N THR A 385 -10.32 8.38 -6.92
CA THR A 385 -8.91 8.07 -6.64
C THR A 385 -8.31 8.99 -5.59
N CYS A 386 -7.33 8.48 -4.85
CA CYS A 386 -6.51 9.25 -3.92
C CYS A 386 -5.03 8.97 -4.22
N TYR A 387 -4.24 10.03 -4.32
CA TYR A 387 -2.83 9.96 -4.65
C TYR A 387 -2.02 10.85 -3.70
N ALA A 388 -0.92 10.30 -3.20
CA ALA A 388 0.16 11.04 -2.60
C ALA A 388 1.15 11.46 -3.70
N TYR A 389 1.66 12.69 -3.63
CA TYR A 389 2.62 13.21 -4.58
C TYR A 389 3.89 13.58 -3.82
N GLU A 390 4.98 12.89 -4.10
CA GLU A 390 6.31 13.16 -3.53
C GLU A 390 7.16 13.86 -4.58
N ILE A 391 7.94 14.87 -4.18
CA ILE A 391 8.87 15.52 -5.10
C ILE A 391 10.12 14.65 -5.34
N LYS A 392 10.43 14.34 -6.60
CA LYS A 392 11.68 13.72 -7.04
C LYS A 392 12.19 14.47 -8.27
N ASP A 393 13.43 14.96 -8.20
CA ASP A 393 14.10 15.68 -9.29
C ASP A 393 13.26 16.83 -9.89
N ASN A 394 12.62 17.62 -9.00
CA ASN A 394 11.71 18.74 -9.32
C ASN A 394 10.38 18.36 -10.00
N ILE A 395 10.04 17.07 -10.03
CA ILE A 395 8.76 16.57 -10.57
C ILE A 395 8.01 15.87 -9.44
N TYR A 396 6.70 16.06 -9.39
CA TYR A 396 5.84 15.34 -8.47
C TYR A 396 5.55 13.94 -9.01
N LEU A 397 5.98 12.92 -8.26
CA LEU A 397 5.69 11.53 -8.58
C LEU A 397 4.43 11.06 -7.84
N PRO A 398 3.41 10.59 -8.57
CA PRO A 398 2.15 10.13 -8.01
C PRO A 398 2.29 8.71 -7.45
N LYS A 399 1.85 8.50 -6.22
CA LYS A 399 1.79 7.20 -5.56
C LYS A 399 0.35 6.97 -5.07
N GLN A 400 -0.29 5.91 -5.56
CA GLN A 400 -1.70 5.67 -5.30
C GLN A 400 -1.93 5.23 -3.84
N VAL A 401 -2.94 5.81 -3.20
CA VAL A 401 -3.43 5.40 -1.88
C VAL A 401 -4.64 4.49 -2.08
N PHE A 402 -4.52 3.22 -1.72
CA PHE A 402 -5.55 2.19 -1.96
C PHE A 402 -6.65 2.19 -0.88
N LEU A 403 -7.43 3.27 -0.84
CA LEU A 403 -8.67 3.36 -0.06
C LEU A 403 -9.89 3.43 -0.99
N GLU A 404 -11.06 2.99 -0.50
CA GLU A 404 -12.30 3.04 -1.29
C GLU A 404 -13.00 4.41 -1.15
N GLY A 405 -13.19 5.09 -2.28
CA GLY A 405 -14.04 6.29 -2.40
C GLY A 405 -15.55 5.97 -2.46
N PRO A 406 -16.41 6.94 -2.84
CA PRO A 406 -16.05 8.28 -3.27
C PRO A 406 -15.43 9.14 -2.17
N PHE A 407 -14.31 9.82 -2.42
CA PHE A 407 -13.67 10.65 -1.39
C PHE A 407 -14.36 12.00 -1.17
N VAL A 408 -14.17 12.54 0.02
CA VAL A 408 -14.77 13.80 0.49
C VAL A 408 -13.71 14.82 0.89
N SER A 409 -12.74 14.39 1.68
CA SER A 409 -11.75 15.26 2.28
C SER A 409 -10.47 14.50 2.56
N VAL A 410 -9.35 15.21 2.58
CA VAL A 410 -8.09 14.77 3.16
C VAL A 410 -7.52 15.86 4.06
N ARG A 411 -6.98 15.47 5.21
CA ARG A 411 -6.21 16.31 6.14
C ARG A 411 -4.94 15.60 6.56
N TYR A 412 -3.91 16.36 6.85
CA TYR A 412 -2.66 15.88 7.42
C TYR A 412 -2.51 16.40 8.85
N ASP A 413 -2.13 15.53 9.76
CA ASP A 413 -1.79 15.84 11.15
C ASP A 413 -0.27 15.96 11.25
N GLU A 414 0.23 17.19 11.40
CA GLU A 414 1.66 17.45 11.55
C GLU A 414 2.23 16.93 12.87
N ARG A 415 1.40 16.80 13.93
CA ARG A 415 1.85 16.37 15.25
C ARG A 415 2.09 14.86 15.31
N ASN A 416 1.19 14.07 14.75
CA ASN A 416 1.26 12.60 14.79
C ASN A 416 1.62 11.96 13.44
N HIS A 417 1.84 12.77 12.39
CA HIS A 417 2.13 12.31 11.03
C HIS A 417 1.06 11.38 10.43
N HIS A 418 -0.19 11.59 10.84
CA HIS A 418 -1.34 10.82 10.36
C HIS A 418 -2.09 11.55 9.25
N TYR A 419 -2.74 10.76 8.40
CA TYR A 419 -3.62 11.23 7.33
C TYR A 419 -5.06 10.89 7.70
N LEU A 420 -5.95 11.88 7.64
CA LEU A 420 -7.39 11.69 7.80
C LEU A 420 -8.05 11.77 6.42
N ILE A 421 -8.44 10.60 5.90
CA ILE A 421 -9.08 10.46 4.59
C ILE A 421 -10.54 10.08 4.80
N SER A 422 -11.44 10.93 4.30
CA SER A 422 -12.88 10.72 4.42
C SER A 422 -13.49 10.27 3.11
N SER A 423 -14.40 9.30 3.20
CA SER A 423 -15.11 8.74 2.04
C SER A 423 -16.60 8.55 2.33
N ARG A 424 -17.39 8.59 1.25
CA ARG A 424 -18.84 8.44 1.27
C ARG A 424 -19.24 6.96 1.32
N PRO A 425 -20.49 6.68 1.70
CA PRO A 425 -21.12 5.40 1.42
C PRO A 425 -21.01 5.05 -0.07
N ASN A 426 -20.83 3.77 -0.37
CA ASN A 426 -20.84 3.20 -1.71
C ASN A 426 -21.52 1.81 -1.67
N ALA A 427 -21.63 1.14 -2.82
CA ALA A 427 -22.31 -0.15 -2.92
C ALA A 427 -21.68 -1.28 -2.06
N ARG A 428 -20.36 -1.21 -1.80
CA ARG A 428 -19.62 -2.17 -0.98
C ARG A 428 -19.57 -1.77 0.50
N GLN A 429 -19.58 -0.48 0.78
CA GLN A 429 -19.40 0.11 2.10
C GLN A 429 -20.58 1.05 2.40
N PRO A 430 -21.62 0.60 3.12
CA PRO A 430 -22.88 1.34 3.26
C PRO A 430 -22.82 2.56 4.19
N HIS A 431 -21.68 2.78 4.88
CA HIS A 431 -21.47 3.92 5.77
C HIS A 431 -20.33 4.81 5.24
N ALA A 432 -20.43 6.10 5.55
CA ALA A 432 -19.32 7.04 5.42
C ALA A 432 -18.19 6.60 6.35
N ARG A 433 -16.94 6.83 5.93
CA ARG A 433 -15.75 6.37 6.65
C ARG A 433 -14.78 7.52 6.82
N HIS A 434 -14.26 7.68 8.04
CA HIS A 434 -13.13 8.55 8.33
C HIS A 434 -11.95 7.68 8.72
N VAL A 435 -10.99 7.53 7.81
CA VAL A 435 -9.83 6.66 7.97
C VAL A 435 -8.65 7.49 8.45
N VAL A 436 -8.14 7.20 9.64
CA VAL A 436 -6.85 7.67 10.13
C VAL A 436 -5.81 6.64 9.72
N CYS A 437 -4.82 7.05 8.94
CA CYS A 437 -3.81 6.14 8.39
C CYS A 437 -2.41 6.75 8.40
N THR A 438 -1.39 5.89 8.35
CA THR A 438 -0.01 6.26 8.01
C THR A 438 0.26 5.90 6.55
N ILE A 439 1.18 6.64 5.94
CA ILE A 439 1.71 6.33 4.61
C ILE A 439 3.20 6.06 4.76
N GLU A 440 3.61 4.84 4.46
CA GLU A 440 4.96 4.31 4.64
C GLU A 440 5.58 3.92 3.30
N LYS A 441 6.92 3.90 3.25
CA LYS A 441 7.67 3.45 2.07
C LYS A 441 7.57 1.93 1.96
N ASN A 442 7.37 1.44 0.74
CA ASN A 442 7.58 0.02 0.48
C ASN A 442 9.08 -0.24 0.28
N LEU A 443 9.69 -1.05 1.14
CA LEU A 443 11.12 -1.39 1.09
C LEU A 443 11.53 -2.14 -0.19
N SER A 444 10.59 -2.82 -0.84
CA SER A 444 10.82 -3.59 -2.06
C SER A 444 10.65 -2.76 -3.33
N ASN A 445 9.87 -1.69 -3.29
CA ASN A 445 9.64 -0.78 -4.43
C ASN A 445 9.33 0.64 -3.95
N GLU A 446 10.30 1.55 -4.05
CA GLU A 446 10.17 2.95 -3.61
C GLU A 446 9.08 3.76 -4.34
N GLU A 447 8.62 3.27 -5.50
CA GLU A 447 7.52 3.89 -6.27
C GLU A 447 6.14 3.58 -5.68
N VAL A 448 6.05 2.59 -4.78
CA VAL A 448 4.81 2.19 -4.12
C VAL A 448 4.82 2.64 -2.67
N ILE A 449 3.68 3.12 -2.19
CA ILE A 449 3.44 3.41 -0.78
C ILE A 449 2.54 2.37 -0.15
N MET A 450 2.76 2.10 1.12
CA MET A 450 1.84 1.31 1.94
C MET A 450 0.99 2.27 2.77
N CYS A 451 -0.33 2.16 2.64
CA CYS A 451 -1.29 2.91 3.44
C CYS A 451 -1.80 2.00 4.56
N ASN A 452 -1.37 2.25 5.79
CA ASN A 452 -1.76 1.47 6.95
C ASN A 452 -2.86 2.20 7.71
N ALA A 453 -4.07 1.63 7.72
CA ALA A 453 -5.18 2.19 8.49
C ALA A 453 -4.96 1.95 9.98
N VAL A 454 -4.74 3.03 10.75
CA VAL A 454 -4.66 3.02 12.21
C VAL A 454 -6.08 2.84 12.77
N HIS A 455 -7.00 3.68 12.31
CA HIS A 455 -8.41 3.60 12.67
C HIS A 455 -9.31 3.85 11.46
N THR A 456 -10.45 3.16 11.43
CA THR A 456 -11.54 3.44 10.48
C THR A 456 -12.80 3.72 11.28
N PHE A 457 -13.18 4.99 11.37
CA PHE A 457 -14.40 5.39 12.05
C PHE A 457 -15.57 5.28 11.07
N GLN A 458 -16.51 4.38 11.39
CA GLN A 458 -17.77 4.25 10.68
C GLN A 458 -18.70 5.39 11.11
N ALA A 459 -19.09 6.22 10.15
CA ALA A 459 -19.99 7.34 10.36
C ALA A 459 -21.41 6.99 9.84
N GLY A 460 -22.11 7.96 9.27
CA GLY A 460 -23.51 7.83 8.87
C GLY A 460 -23.71 7.11 7.54
N SER A 461 -24.96 6.71 7.27
CA SER A 461 -25.36 6.09 5.99
C SER A 461 -25.55 7.10 4.85
N SER A 462 -25.38 8.40 5.11
CA SER A 462 -25.44 9.47 4.10
C SER A 462 -24.30 10.48 4.28
N GLN A 463 -23.79 10.98 3.16
CA GLN A 463 -22.77 12.04 3.10
C GLN A 463 -22.89 12.77 1.75
N HIS A 464 -23.86 13.67 1.64
CA HIS A 464 -24.05 14.49 0.43
C HIS A 464 -23.13 15.71 0.46
N LEU A 465 -22.95 16.28 1.64
CA LEU A 465 -22.08 17.41 1.84
C LEU A 465 -20.61 17.02 1.76
N LEU A 466 -19.80 17.91 1.20
CA LEU A 466 -18.35 17.80 1.29
C LEU A 466 -17.88 18.39 2.63
N SER A 467 -18.37 17.87 3.75
CA SER A 467 -17.94 18.30 5.08
C SER A 467 -16.47 17.98 5.28
N ARG A 468 -15.70 18.91 5.85
CA ARG A 468 -14.27 18.75 6.07
C ARG A 468 -14.03 18.51 7.58
N PRO A 469 -13.74 17.27 8.01
CA PRO A 469 -13.38 16.99 9.38
C PRO A 469 -12.01 17.59 9.72
N CYS A 470 -11.73 17.66 11.01
CA CYS A 470 -10.47 18.19 11.53
C CYS A 470 -9.94 17.35 12.68
N TYR A 471 -8.64 17.49 12.93
CA TYR A 471 -8.00 17.05 14.15
C TYR A 471 -8.18 18.09 15.25
N LEU A 472 -8.19 17.65 16.50
CA LEU A 472 -8.24 18.48 17.70
C LEU A 472 -7.31 17.89 18.74
N TYR A 473 -6.40 18.70 19.29
CA TYR A 473 -5.35 18.22 20.18
C TYR A 473 -5.73 18.45 21.64
N ALA A 474 -6.34 17.45 22.27
CA ALA A 474 -6.55 17.47 23.72
C ALA A 474 -5.25 17.08 24.46
N GLU A 475 -5.17 17.35 25.76
CA GLU A 475 -3.94 17.15 26.56
C GLU A 475 -3.37 15.73 26.45
N ASN A 476 -4.22 14.71 26.42
CA ASN A 476 -3.80 13.30 26.46
C ASN A 476 -4.20 12.49 25.22
N ASP A 477 -4.90 13.08 24.25
CA ASP A 477 -5.37 12.39 23.05
C ASP A 477 -5.53 13.37 21.90
N THR A 478 -5.33 12.89 20.68
CA THR A 478 -5.72 13.63 19.48
C THR A 478 -7.09 13.13 19.05
N LEU A 479 -8.06 14.04 18.95
CA LEU A 479 -9.41 13.73 18.56
C LEU A 479 -9.63 14.02 17.07
N VAL A 480 -10.40 13.18 16.41
CA VAL A 480 -10.95 13.46 15.08
C VAL A 480 -12.38 13.93 15.25
N ALA A 481 -12.71 15.12 14.77
CA ALA A 481 -14.06 15.66 14.78
C ALA A 481 -14.66 15.65 13.37
N ALA A 482 -15.80 14.99 13.20
CA ALA A 482 -16.52 14.96 11.92
C ALA A 482 -18.04 15.11 12.10
N HIS A 483 -18.67 15.76 11.13
CA HIS A 483 -20.12 15.87 11.07
C HIS A 483 -20.73 14.64 10.42
N ILE A 484 -21.70 14.03 11.09
CA ILE A 484 -22.46 12.89 10.60
C ILE A 484 -23.84 13.39 10.15
N GLU A 485 -24.05 13.41 8.83
CA GLU A 485 -25.26 14.00 8.23
C GLU A 485 -26.55 13.27 8.64
N SER A 486 -26.53 11.93 8.67
CA SER A 486 -27.70 11.11 9.01
C SER A 486 -28.20 11.28 10.45
N SER A 487 -27.32 11.61 11.39
CA SER A 487 -27.65 11.81 12.81
C SER A 487 -27.64 13.27 13.25
N SER A 488 -27.31 14.21 12.35
CA SER A 488 -27.23 15.65 12.66
C SER A 488 -26.41 15.95 13.91
N ASN A 489 -25.25 15.32 14.03
CA ASN A 489 -24.32 15.52 15.14
C ASN A 489 -22.88 15.63 14.64
N ILE A 490 -22.02 16.20 15.47
CA ILE A 490 -20.57 16.12 15.33
C ILE A 490 -20.10 15.06 16.29
N SER A 491 -19.48 14.01 15.76
CA SER A 491 -18.87 12.97 16.58
C SER A 491 -17.37 13.21 16.69
N LEU A 492 -16.84 12.94 17.88
CA LEU A 492 -15.42 13.05 18.18
C LEU A 492 -14.87 11.70 18.60
N TRP A 493 -13.86 11.21 17.90
CA TRP A 493 -13.19 9.94 18.18
C TRP A 493 -11.77 10.16 18.66
N GLY A 494 -11.35 9.42 19.68
CA GLY A 494 -9.97 9.41 20.14
C GLY A 494 -9.08 8.60 19.21
N THR A 495 -7.91 9.13 18.86
CA THR A 495 -6.93 8.39 18.04
C THR A 495 -6.07 7.45 18.88
N ALA A 496 -6.01 7.62 20.20
CA ALA A 496 -5.37 6.65 21.08
C ALA A 496 -6.27 5.42 21.33
N SER A 497 -7.58 5.64 21.51
CA SER A 497 -8.53 4.57 21.87
C SER A 497 -9.31 3.99 20.69
N GLY A 498 -9.39 4.70 19.57
CA GLY A 498 -10.25 4.36 18.44
C GLY A 498 -11.76 4.45 18.74
N ARG A 499 -12.15 4.95 19.91
CA ARG A 499 -13.56 5.01 20.35
C ARG A 499 -14.14 6.42 20.19
N GLN A 500 -15.46 6.48 19.99
CA GLN A 500 -16.18 7.75 20.03
C GLN A 500 -16.27 8.24 21.49
N LEU A 501 -15.74 9.42 21.76
CA LEU A 501 -15.69 10.01 23.11
C LEU A 501 -16.79 11.04 23.33
N HIS A 502 -17.13 11.80 22.30
CA HIS A 502 -18.15 12.85 22.39
C HIS A 502 -19.08 12.84 21.17
N SER A 503 -20.30 13.33 21.37
CA SER A 503 -21.27 13.59 20.32
C SER A 503 -21.98 14.91 20.61
N LEU A 504 -21.87 15.86 19.70
CA LEU A 504 -22.42 17.21 19.83
C LEU A 504 -23.59 17.34 18.86
N PRO A 505 -24.84 17.48 19.34
CA PRO A 505 -25.96 17.69 18.45
C PRO A 505 -25.82 19.04 17.74
N VAL A 506 -26.14 19.07 16.44
CA VAL A 506 -26.12 20.30 15.63
C VAL A 506 -27.47 20.50 14.94
N SER A 507 -27.92 21.75 14.91
CA SER A 507 -29.19 22.09 14.24
C SER A 507 -29.04 22.26 12.74
N ASP A 508 -27.84 22.64 12.28
CA ASP A 508 -27.56 22.92 10.88
C ASP A 508 -26.48 21.98 10.40
N ALA A 509 -26.57 21.57 9.14
CA ALA A 509 -25.54 20.75 8.52
C ALA A 509 -24.20 21.51 8.45
N VAL A 510 -23.13 20.83 8.88
CA VAL A 510 -21.79 21.40 8.97
C VAL A 510 -21.03 21.18 7.65
N MET A 511 -20.40 22.24 7.17
CA MET A 511 -19.68 22.31 5.90
C MET A 511 -18.16 22.20 6.07
N ASP A 512 -17.62 22.75 7.16
CA ASP A 512 -16.20 22.75 7.49
C ASP A 512 -16.03 22.79 9.01
N LEU A 513 -14.97 22.15 9.49
CA LEU A 513 -14.58 22.11 10.89
C LEU A 513 -13.11 22.53 11.00
N CYS A 514 -12.78 23.27 12.04
CA CYS A 514 -11.41 23.65 12.38
C CYS A 514 -11.29 23.67 13.90
N SER A 515 -10.18 23.17 14.41
CA SER A 515 -9.82 23.36 15.80
C SER A 515 -8.70 24.39 15.91
N PHE A 516 -8.69 25.13 17.02
CA PHE A 516 -7.62 26.06 17.33
C PHE A 516 -7.56 26.29 18.83
N GLU A 517 -6.41 26.78 19.29
CA GLU A 517 -6.19 27.15 20.69
C GLU A 517 -5.96 28.65 20.78
N VAL A 518 -6.69 29.33 21.66
CA VAL A 518 -6.51 30.75 21.97
C VAL A 518 -6.62 30.93 23.47
N ASN A 519 -5.67 31.66 24.07
CA ASN A 519 -5.62 31.93 25.51
C ASN A 519 -5.67 30.64 26.37
N ASN A 520 -5.01 29.57 25.93
CA ASN A 520 -5.02 28.22 26.54
C ASN A 520 -6.40 27.54 26.57
N TYR A 521 -7.37 28.04 25.80
CA TYR A 521 -8.66 27.38 25.59
C TYR A 521 -8.67 26.72 24.22
N LEU A 522 -9.05 25.44 24.20
CA LEU A 522 -9.17 24.66 22.98
C LEU A 522 -10.59 24.79 22.42
N PHE A 523 -10.69 25.29 21.19
CA PHE A 523 -11.95 25.49 20.50
C PHE A 523 -12.11 24.52 19.34
N LEU A 524 -13.33 24.03 19.18
CA LEU A 524 -13.83 23.42 17.95
C LEU A 524 -14.79 24.41 17.27
N ALA A 525 -14.39 24.91 16.11
CA ALA A 525 -15.21 25.76 15.26
C ALA A 525 -15.94 24.93 14.20
N THR A 526 -17.25 25.12 14.10
CA THR A 526 -18.08 24.46 13.08
C THR A 526 -18.81 25.48 12.23
N LEU A 527 -18.68 25.36 10.92
CA LEU A 527 -19.27 26.26 9.95
C LEU A 527 -20.45 25.60 9.27
N SER A 528 -21.65 26.18 9.41
CA SER A 528 -22.78 25.86 8.55
C SER A 528 -22.83 26.80 7.35
N ALA A 529 -23.81 26.63 6.45
CA ALA A 529 -24.02 27.57 5.36
C ALA A 529 -24.23 29.03 5.83
N LYS A 530 -24.65 29.25 7.09
CA LYS A 530 -25.09 30.55 7.63
C LYS A 530 -24.34 31.01 8.87
N ARG A 531 -23.88 30.08 9.72
CA ARG A 531 -23.42 30.36 11.08
C ARG A 531 -22.10 29.69 11.39
N LEU A 532 -21.29 30.36 12.21
CA LEU A 532 -20.15 29.77 12.90
C LEU A 532 -20.55 29.46 14.33
N ARG A 533 -20.32 28.23 14.79
CA ARG A 533 -20.47 27.86 16.20
C ARG A 533 -19.09 27.51 16.77
N LEU A 534 -18.83 27.99 17.98
CA LEU A 534 -17.57 27.78 18.70
C LEU A 534 -17.86 26.98 19.95
N TYR A 535 -17.25 25.80 20.05
CA TYR A 535 -17.36 24.92 21.20
C TYR A 535 -16.04 24.93 21.96
N ASN A 536 -16.07 25.32 23.23
CA ASN A 536 -14.90 25.30 24.11
C ASN A 536 -14.79 23.94 24.79
N TYR A 537 -13.59 23.37 24.80
CA TYR A 537 -13.27 22.13 25.50
C TYR A 537 -12.70 22.43 26.89
N GLY A 538 -13.54 22.29 27.91
CA GLY A 538 -13.17 22.64 29.27
C GLY A 538 -14.18 22.17 30.31
N GLN A 539 -14.02 22.65 31.54
CA GLN A 539 -15.03 22.53 32.58
C GLN A 539 -15.87 23.81 32.61
N LEU A 540 -17.19 23.65 32.77
CA LEU A 540 -18.04 24.76 33.21
C LEU A 540 -17.66 25.09 34.65
N THR A 541 -17.08 26.27 34.86
CA THR A 541 -16.97 26.90 36.19
C THR A 541 -18.30 27.48 36.63
#